data_AF-A0AAE0SB39-F1
#
_entry.id   AF-A0AAE0SB39-F1
#
_cell.length_a   1.000
_cell.length_b   1.000
_cell.length_c   1.000
_cell.angle_alpha   90.00
_cell.angle_beta   90.00
_cell.angle_gamma   90.00
#
_symmetry.space_group_name_H-M   'P 1'
#
loop_
_entity.id
_entity.type
_entity.pdbx_description
1 polymer ?
#
loop_
_entity_poly.entity_id
_entity_poly.type
_entity_poly.pdbx_seq_one_letter_code
_entity_poly.pdbx_strand_id
1 'polypeptide(L)'
;MSLEDSYYMSLEDSYYMSLEDSYYMSLEDSYYMSLEDSYYMSLEDSYYMSLEDSYYMSLEDSYYMSLEDSYYMSLEDSYYMSLEDSYYMSLKESEWVSLKDSECMSLKESEWVSLKDSECMSLKESEWVSLKDSECMSLKESEWVSLKDSECMSLKESEWVSLKDSECMSLKESEWVSLKDSECMSLKESEWVSLKDSECMSLKESEWVSLKDSECMSLKESEWVSLKDSECMSLKESEWVSLKDSECMSLKESEWVSLKDSQDQRWTSSIEHNSQ
;
A
#
# COMPACT_ATOMS: atom_id res chain seq x y z
N MET A 1 43.17 -66.90 26.10
CA MET A 1 43.45 -66.40 24.74
C MET A 1 42.12 -66.49 24.02
N SER A 2 41.41 -65.44 23.61
CA SER A 2 41.55 -63.97 23.53
C SER A 2 41.57 -63.24 24.89
N LEU A 3 42.22 -62.10 25.21
CA LEU A 3 42.76 -60.93 24.48
C LEU A 3 41.69 -60.31 23.56
N GLU A 4 40.89 -59.31 23.94
CA GLU A 4 41.21 -58.06 24.65
C GLU A 4 39.96 -57.50 25.34
N ASP A 5 40.07 -57.24 26.65
CA ASP A 5 39.43 -56.09 27.28
C ASP A 5 40.05 -54.80 26.71
N SER A 6 39.30 -53.70 26.81
CA SER A 6 39.64 -52.31 26.44
C SER A 6 39.34 -51.92 24.99
N TYR A 7 38.29 -51.12 24.80
CA TYR A 7 38.42 -49.68 24.59
C TYR A 7 37.02 -49.07 24.27
N TYR A 8 36.57 -48.16 25.14
CA TYR A 8 35.38 -47.28 25.04
C TYR A 8 34.00 -47.99 25.11
N MET A 9 33.07 -47.77 26.05
CA MET A 9 32.66 -46.53 26.75
C MET A 9 32.89 -45.29 25.90
N SER A 10 32.13 -45.15 24.81
CA SER A 10 31.84 -43.85 24.20
C SER A 10 30.34 -43.65 24.26
N LEU A 11 29.91 -42.85 25.25
CA LEU A 11 28.82 -41.86 25.16
C LEU A 11 27.55 -42.35 24.42
N GLU A 12 26.44 -42.66 25.11
CA GLU A 12 25.59 -41.65 25.73
C GLU A 12 25.52 -40.38 24.85
N ASP A 13 24.39 -40.24 24.14
CA ASP A 13 24.01 -39.11 23.31
C ASP A 13 24.74 -38.89 21.96
N SER A 14 23.97 -38.28 21.05
CA SER A 14 24.34 -37.57 19.83
C SER A 14 24.35 -38.35 18.49
N TYR A 15 23.70 -37.72 17.51
CA TYR A 15 23.82 -37.93 16.04
C TYR A 15 22.79 -38.78 15.30
N TYR A 16 21.52 -38.70 15.68
CA TYR A 16 20.51 -38.32 14.69
C TYR A 16 19.62 -37.28 15.38
N MET A 17 19.90 -36.01 15.11
CA MET A 17 19.10 -34.88 15.60
C MET A 17 17.69 -35.01 15.03
N SER A 18 16.77 -35.61 15.79
CA SER A 18 15.39 -35.10 15.82
C SER A 18 15.51 -33.70 16.40
N LEU A 19 15.11 -32.69 15.63
CA LEU A 19 15.22 -31.28 15.98
C LEU A 19 14.18 -30.90 17.05
N GLU A 20 14.02 -31.71 18.09
CA GLU A 20 13.33 -31.31 19.31
C GLU A 20 14.41 -30.96 20.35
N ASP A 21 14.40 -29.68 20.72
CA ASP A 21 15.23 -28.98 21.69
C ASP A 21 16.72 -28.76 21.34
N SER A 22 17.00 -27.65 20.63
CA SER A 22 18.17 -26.81 20.96
C SER A 22 18.11 -25.36 20.45
N TYR A 23 18.57 -24.47 21.32
CA TYR A 23 18.80 -23.04 21.19
C TYR A 23 19.86 -22.68 20.11
N TYR A 24 19.56 -21.65 19.29
CA TYR A 24 20.42 -20.96 18.29
C TYR A 24 21.04 -21.84 17.18
N MET A 25 20.58 -21.65 15.94
CA MET A 25 21.13 -22.33 14.76
C MET A 25 21.60 -21.32 13.71
N SER A 26 22.77 -21.61 13.11
CA SER A 26 23.28 -20.94 11.92
C SER A 26 23.46 -21.99 10.83
N LEU A 27 22.96 -21.72 9.62
CA LEU A 27 23.00 -22.64 8.50
C LEU A 27 23.65 -21.97 7.29
N GLU A 28 24.50 -22.73 6.61
CA GLU A 28 25.32 -22.27 5.48
C GLU A 28 25.08 -23.23 4.30
N ASP A 29 24.85 -22.66 3.12
CA ASP A 29 24.71 -23.31 1.82
C ASP A 29 23.77 -24.53 1.77
N SER A 30 22.53 -24.29 1.36
CA SER A 30 21.56 -25.37 1.20
C SER A 30 20.59 -25.12 0.04
N TYR A 31 20.25 -26.20 -0.68
CA TYR A 31 19.26 -26.10 -1.77
C TYR A 31 17.82 -26.03 -1.24
N TYR A 32 17.57 -26.61 -0.06
CA TYR A 32 16.31 -26.58 0.65
C TYR A 32 16.56 -26.58 2.15
N MET A 33 15.87 -25.70 2.86
CA MET A 33 15.78 -25.74 4.31
C MET A 33 14.33 -25.83 4.75
N SER A 34 14.11 -26.72 5.71
CA SER A 34 12.86 -26.80 6.46
C SER A 34 13.23 -26.92 7.92
N LEU A 35 12.73 -25.99 8.72
CA LEU A 35 12.96 -25.92 10.15
C LEU A 35 11.60 -25.74 10.82
N GLU A 36 11.49 -26.39 11.97
CA GLU A 36 10.33 -26.38 12.84
C GLU A 36 10.83 -25.89 14.20
N ASP A 37 10.14 -24.89 14.75
CA ASP A 37 10.40 -24.29 16.06
C ASP A 37 11.84 -23.79 16.30
N SER A 38 12.05 -22.48 16.17
CA SER A 38 13.36 -21.90 16.48
C SER A 38 13.29 -20.54 17.17
N TYR A 39 14.10 -20.37 18.22
CA TYR A 39 14.14 -19.06 18.91
C TYR A 39 14.99 -18.03 18.14
N TYR A 40 16.07 -18.50 17.51
CA TYR A 40 16.95 -17.68 16.67
C TYR A 40 17.51 -18.47 15.51
N MET A 41 17.39 -17.90 14.32
CA MET A 41 18.02 -18.41 13.12
C MET A 41 18.78 -17.31 12.38
N SER A 42 19.92 -17.69 11.83
CA SER A 42 20.57 -16.93 10.77
C SER A 42 20.91 -17.89 9.65
N LEU A 43 20.42 -17.58 8.46
CA LEU A 43 20.51 -18.40 7.28
C LEU A 43 21.03 -17.54 6.15
N GLU A 44 22.10 -18.03 5.54
CA GLU A 44 22.80 -17.39 4.44
C GLU A 44 22.71 -18.32 3.23
N ASP A 45 22.22 -17.77 2.13
CA ASP A 45 22.10 -18.41 0.82
C ASP A 45 21.28 -19.70 0.77
N SER A 46 20.12 -19.60 0.14
CA SER A 46 19.27 -20.76 -0.09
C SER A 46 18.37 -20.58 -1.31
N TYR A 47 18.08 -21.67 -2.02
CA TYR A 47 17.16 -21.56 -3.15
C TYR A 47 15.69 -21.57 -2.70
N TYR A 48 15.38 -22.35 -1.66
CA TYR A 48 14.05 -22.43 -1.05
C TYR A 48 14.15 -22.47 0.47
N MET A 49 13.39 -21.58 1.11
CA MET A 49 13.24 -21.51 2.55
C MET A 49 11.79 -21.71 2.97
N SER A 50 11.58 -22.65 3.89
CA SER A 50 10.32 -22.80 4.63
C SER A 50 10.65 -22.87 6.11
N LEU A 51 10.05 -22.00 6.91
CA LEU A 51 10.19 -22.06 8.35
C LEU A 51 8.83 -21.87 9.02
N GLU A 52 8.58 -22.74 9.99
CA GLU A 52 7.40 -22.74 10.83
C GLU A 52 7.86 -22.35 12.23
N ASP A 53 7.25 -21.28 12.76
CA ASP A 53 7.48 -20.73 14.10
C ASP A 53 8.91 -20.23 14.39
N SER A 54 9.07 -18.90 14.40
CA SER A 54 10.31 -18.28 14.90
C SER A 54 10.13 -16.93 15.57
N TYR A 55 10.95 -16.67 16.59
CA TYR A 55 10.88 -15.40 17.33
C TYR A 55 11.82 -14.31 16.82
N TYR A 56 12.93 -14.69 16.18
CA TYR A 56 13.94 -13.77 15.66
C TYR A 56 14.71 -14.44 14.53
N MET A 57 14.68 -13.87 13.34
CA MET A 57 15.53 -14.35 12.24
C MET A 57 16.11 -13.22 11.40
N SER A 58 17.27 -13.51 10.83
CA SER A 58 17.84 -12.77 9.71
C SER A 58 18.05 -13.76 8.58
N LEU A 59 17.43 -13.49 7.44
CA LEU A 59 17.57 -14.28 6.23
C LEU A 59 18.10 -13.35 5.15
N GLU A 60 19.20 -13.78 4.54
CA GLU A 60 19.83 -13.11 3.41
C GLU A 60 19.80 -14.08 2.24
N ASP A 61 19.48 -13.55 1.06
CA ASP A 61 19.56 -14.23 -0.23
C ASP A 61 18.76 -15.54 -0.29
N SER A 62 17.50 -15.42 -0.70
CA SER A 62 16.70 -16.59 -1.08
C SER A 62 15.83 -16.37 -2.29
N TYR A 63 15.80 -17.33 -3.21
CA TYR A 63 14.95 -17.16 -4.39
C TYR A 63 13.45 -17.25 -4.00
N TYR A 64 13.10 -18.23 -3.18
CA TYR A 64 11.74 -18.44 -2.69
C TYR A 64 11.72 -18.53 -1.17
N MET A 65 10.87 -17.73 -0.54
CA MET A 65 10.70 -17.71 0.90
C MET A 65 9.22 -17.86 1.28
N SER A 66 8.96 -18.81 2.18
CA SER A 66 7.66 -19.02 2.82
C SER A 66 7.83 -19.10 4.33
N LEU A 67 7.22 -18.18 5.07
CA LEU A 67 7.32 -18.14 6.55
C LEU A 67 5.93 -17.95 7.16
N GLU A 68 5.70 -18.67 8.25
CA GLU A 68 4.46 -18.67 9.02
C GLU A 68 4.82 -18.46 10.50
N ASP A 69 3.96 -17.71 11.21
CA ASP A 69 4.07 -17.45 12.66
C ASP A 69 5.47 -16.99 13.13
N SER A 70 5.92 -15.85 12.56
CA SER A 70 7.26 -15.33 12.81
C SER A 70 7.28 -13.91 13.38
N TYR A 71 8.27 -13.62 14.23
CA TYR A 71 8.45 -12.32 14.90
C TYR A 71 9.87 -11.77 14.67
N TYR A 72 10.01 -10.43 14.60
CA TYR A 72 11.27 -9.67 14.45
C TYR A 72 12.24 -10.17 13.36
N MET A 73 11.79 -10.13 12.11
CA MET A 73 12.63 -10.47 10.96
C MET A 73 13.05 -9.25 10.12
N SER A 74 14.32 -9.28 9.70
CA SER A 74 14.80 -8.52 8.55
C SER A 74 15.06 -9.52 7.44
N LEU A 75 14.31 -9.40 6.34
CA LEU A 75 14.45 -10.23 5.16
C LEU A 75 14.99 -9.35 4.05
N GLU A 76 16.11 -9.78 3.47
CA GLU A 76 16.79 -9.08 2.40
C GLU A 76 16.96 -10.04 1.23
N ASP A 77 16.85 -9.50 0.02
CA ASP A 77 17.13 -10.17 -1.25
C ASP A 77 16.33 -11.45 -1.46
N SER A 78 15.12 -11.28 -2.00
CA SER A 78 14.32 -12.41 -2.43
C SER A 78 13.56 -12.20 -3.73
N TYR A 79 13.47 -13.23 -4.55
CA TYR A 79 12.69 -13.12 -5.77
C TYR A 79 11.18 -13.21 -5.46
N TYR A 80 10.79 -14.14 -4.58
CA TYR A 80 9.42 -14.26 -4.07
C TYR A 80 9.38 -14.44 -2.54
N MET A 81 8.64 -13.56 -1.87
CA MET A 81 8.23 -13.68 -0.47
C MET A 81 6.73 -13.92 -0.35
N SER A 82 6.36 -15.02 0.30
CA SER A 82 4.99 -15.31 0.73
C SER A 82 4.97 -15.50 2.24
N LEU A 83 4.35 -14.58 2.95
CA LEU A 83 4.50 -14.43 4.39
C LEU A 83 3.11 -14.32 5.03
N GLU A 84 2.87 -15.10 6.09
CA GLU A 84 1.56 -15.21 6.73
C GLU A 84 1.67 -15.12 8.26
N ASP A 85 0.65 -14.54 8.90
CA ASP A 85 0.47 -14.51 10.37
C ASP A 85 1.71 -14.04 11.14
N SER A 86 2.36 -12.95 10.69
CA SER A 86 3.70 -12.60 11.14
C SER A 86 3.95 -11.10 11.30
N TYR A 87 4.99 -10.76 12.08
CA TYR A 87 5.42 -9.40 12.39
C TYR A 87 6.83 -9.11 11.86
N TYR A 88 6.94 -8.20 10.89
CA TYR A 88 8.16 -7.86 10.17
C TYR A 88 8.68 -6.47 10.51
N MET A 89 9.97 -6.37 10.82
CA MET A 89 10.62 -5.07 11.04
C MET A 89 11.01 -4.41 9.72
N SER A 90 11.54 -5.19 8.78
CA SER A 90 11.95 -4.69 7.47
C SER A 90 11.95 -5.82 6.44
N LEU A 91 11.37 -5.53 5.28
CA LEU A 91 11.48 -6.33 4.06
C LEU A 91 12.08 -5.45 2.97
N LYS A 92 13.11 -5.93 2.28
CA LYS A 92 13.77 -5.15 1.23
C LYS A 92 14.12 -6.00 0.02
N GLU A 93 14.30 -5.32 -1.11
CA GLU A 93 14.94 -5.84 -2.32
C GLU A 93 14.27 -7.14 -2.76
N SER A 94 13.02 -7.03 -3.19
CA SER A 94 12.27 -8.22 -3.60
C SER A 94 11.36 -8.00 -4.80
N GLU A 95 11.40 -8.91 -5.77
CA GLU A 95 10.55 -8.75 -6.96
C GLU A 95 9.07 -8.88 -6.58
N TRP A 96 8.73 -9.83 -5.71
CA TRP A 96 7.37 -10.09 -5.28
C TRP A 96 7.25 -10.28 -3.78
N VAL A 97 6.38 -9.49 -3.16
CA VAL A 97 6.02 -9.61 -1.74
C VAL A 97 4.52 -9.81 -1.63
N SER A 98 4.13 -10.92 -0.99
CA SER A 98 2.75 -11.19 -0.61
C SER A 98 2.67 -11.37 0.90
N LEU A 99 2.04 -10.43 1.61
CA LEU A 99 1.76 -10.56 3.03
C LEU A 99 0.27 -10.83 3.26
N LYS A 100 -0.02 -11.73 4.18
CA LYS A 100 -1.38 -12.04 4.61
C LYS A 100 -1.44 -12.05 6.15
N ASP A 101 -2.47 -11.44 6.72
CA ASP A 101 -2.68 -11.43 8.17
C ASP A 101 -1.41 -10.99 8.95
N SER A 102 -0.67 -9.99 8.41
CA SER A 102 0.67 -9.64 8.87
C SER A 102 0.82 -8.16 9.19
N GLU A 103 1.77 -7.85 10.07
CA GLU A 103 2.17 -6.47 10.39
C GLU A 103 3.60 -6.20 9.91
N CYS A 104 3.81 -5.11 9.16
CA CYS A 104 5.11 -4.74 8.62
C CYS A 104 5.49 -3.29 8.94
N MET A 105 6.62 -3.08 9.59
CA MET A 105 7.11 -1.74 9.91
C MET A 105 7.69 -1.01 8.69
N SER A 106 8.33 -1.73 7.76
CA SER A 106 8.91 -1.13 6.56
C SER A 106 9.05 -2.14 5.43
N LEU A 107 8.52 -1.79 4.26
CA LEU A 107 8.74 -2.47 2.98
C LEU A 107 9.39 -1.49 1.99
N LYS A 108 10.45 -1.93 1.32
CA LYS A 108 11.20 -1.08 0.38
C LYS A 108 11.65 -1.86 -0.84
N GLU A 109 11.79 -1.13 -1.95
CA GLU A 109 12.51 -1.60 -3.14
C GLU A 109 11.93 -2.93 -3.61
N SER A 110 10.63 -2.93 -3.91
CA SER A 110 9.91 -4.13 -4.34
C SER A 110 9.13 -3.88 -5.62
N GLU A 111 9.27 -4.72 -6.63
CA GLU A 111 8.50 -4.50 -7.88
C GLU A 111 7.00 -4.68 -7.63
N TRP A 112 6.61 -5.73 -6.92
CA TRP A 112 5.22 -6.05 -6.62
C TRP A 112 4.98 -6.28 -5.13
N VAL A 113 4.03 -5.54 -4.57
CA VAL A 113 3.56 -5.71 -3.19
C VAL A 113 2.06 -5.98 -3.18
N SER A 114 1.67 -7.10 -2.56
CA SER A 114 0.29 -7.47 -2.31
C SER A 114 0.09 -7.69 -0.81
N LEU A 115 -0.69 -6.83 -0.16
CA LEU A 115 -1.07 -7.00 1.25
C LEU A 115 -2.55 -7.35 1.36
N LYS A 116 -2.86 -8.32 2.21
CA LYS A 116 -4.23 -8.74 2.50
C LYS A 116 -4.44 -8.88 4.00
N ASP A 117 -5.48 -8.27 4.53
CA ASP A 117 -5.77 -8.32 5.98
C ASP A 117 -4.54 -7.91 6.82
N SER A 118 -3.79 -6.91 6.37
CA SER A 118 -2.45 -6.60 6.90
C SER A 118 -2.27 -5.12 7.23
N GLU A 119 -1.34 -4.82 8.12
CA GLU A 119 -0.98 -3.45 8.49
C GLU A 119 0.46 -3.13 8.06
N CYS A 120 0.67 -1.97 7.43
CA CYS A 120 2.02 -1.51 7.09
C CYS A 120 2.28 -0.07 7.50
N MET A 121 3.37 0.15 8.24
CA MET A 121 3.74 1.51 8.66
C MET A 121 4.40 2.32 7.54
N SER A 122 5.16 1.69 6.65
CA SER A 122 5.84 2.40 5.56
C SER A 122 6.10 1.50 4.36
N LEU A 123 5.54 1.87 3.21
CA LEU A 123 5.82 1.30 1.88
C LEU A 123 6.53 2.34 1.02
N LYS A 124 7.64 1.97 0.41
CA LYS A 124 8.42 2.88 -0.44
C LYS A 124 8.99 2.17 -1.65
N GLU A 125 9.13 2.93 -2.74
CA GLU A 125 9.91 2.52 -3.90
C GLU A 125 9.40 1.18 -4.42
N SER A 126 8.13 1.17 -4.84
CA SER A 126 7.49 -0.04 -5.36
C SER A 126 6.74 0.23 -6.65
N GLU A 127 6.95 -0.57 -7.69
CA GLU A 127 6.26 -0.34 -8.97
C GLU A 127 4.76 -0.56 -8.82
N TRP A 128 4.35 -1.65 -8.17
CA TRP A 128 2.96 -2.01 -7.98
C TRP A 128 2.62 -2.31 -6.53
N VAL A 129 1.61 -1.63 -6.01
CA VAL A 129 1.06 -1.87 -4.67
C VAL A 129 -0.42 -2.18 -4.76
N SER A 130 -0.81 -3.34 -4.22
CA SER A 130 -2.20 -3.77 -4.08
C SER A 130 -2.50 -4.05 -2.61
N LEU A 131 -3.36 -3.23 -1.99
CA LEU A 131 -3.84 -3.46 -0.63
C LEU A 131 -5.30 -3.88 -0.65
N LYS A 132 -5.62 -4.90 0.14
CA LYS A 132 -6.99 -5.39 0.30
C LYS A 132 -7.30 -5.62 1.78
N ASP A 133 -8.39 -5.03 2.29
CA ASP A 133 -8.77 -5.15 3.69
C ASP A 133 -7.58 -4.78 4.62
N SER A 134 -6.81 -3.75 4.27
CA SER A 134 -5.50 -3.46 4.88
C SER A 134 -5.32 -1.99 5.25
N GLU A 135 -4.41 -1.72 6.17
CA GLU A 135 -4.10 -0.37 6.65
C GLU A 135 -2.65 0.01 6.29
N CYS A 136 -2.44 1.23 5.78
CA CYS A 136 -1.11 1.76 5.48
C CYS A 136 -0.91 3.18 6.00
N MET A 137 0.07 3.37 6.87
CA MET A 137 0.36 4.70 7.41
C MET A 137 1.04 5.62 6.37
N SER A 138 1.96 5.10 5.55
CA SER A 138 2.66 5.90 4.55
C SER A 138 3.05 5.07 3.34
N LEU A 139 2.61 5.48 2.15
CA LEU A 139 2.97 4.91 0.86
C LEU A 139 3.61 6.00 0.00
N LYS A 140 4.80 5.73 -0.54
CA LYS A 140 5.55 6.71 -1.33
C LYS A 140 6.23 6.09 -2.53
N GLU A 141 6.39 6.89 -3.58
CA GLU A 141 7.25 6.57 -4.72
C GLU A 141 6.82 5.23 -5.35
N SER A 142 5.58 5.20 -5.82
CA SER A 142 5.01 4.01 -6.45
C SER A 142 4.34 4.31 -7.78
N GLU A 143 4.61 3.54 -8.82
CA GLU A 143 3.98 3.79 -10.12
C GLU A 143 2.47 3.53 -10.06
N TRP A 144 2.07 2.40 -9.45
CA TRP A 144 0.67 1.98 -9.38
C TRP A 144 0.26 1.62 -7.96
N VAL A 145 -0.80 2.25 -7.49
CA VAL A 145 -1.43 1.95 -6.19
C VAL A 145 -2.89 1.60 -6.38
N SER A 146 -3.28 0.41 -5.92
CA SER A 146 -4.67 -0.05 -5.88
C SER A 146 -5.07 -0.40 -4.45
N LEU A 147 -5.98 0.36 -3.86
CA LEU A 147 -6.54 0.07 -2.53
C LEU A 147 -7.98 -0.39 -2.67
N LYS A 148 -8.33 -1.47 -1.96
CA LYS A 148 -9.69 -2.00 -1.92
C LYS A 148 -10.09 -2.31 -0.48
N ASP A 149 -11.20 -1.76 -0.02
CA ASP A 149 -11.66 -1.94 1.36
C ASP A 149 -10.53 -1.60 2.37
N SER A 150 -9.75 -0.54 2.11
CA SER A 150 -8.49 -0.27 2.82
C SER A 150 -8.36 1.19 3.26
N GLU A 151 -7.49 1.43 4.24
CA GLU A 151 -7.24 2.75 4.80
C GLU A 151 -5.78 3.19 4.55
N CYS A 152 -5.58 4.43 4.10
CA CYS A 152 -4.25 4.99 3.94
C CYS A 152 -4.12 6.41 4.52
N MET A 153 -3.20 6.60 5.46
CA MET A 153 -3.02 7.92 6.07
C MET A 153 -2.29 8.91 5.14
N SER A 154 -1.29 8.46 4.37
CA SER A 154 -0.55 9.33 3.46
C SER A 154 -0.06 8.57 2.24
N LEU A 155 -0.49 9.00 1.05
CA LEU A 155 -0.02 8.51 -0.24
C LEU A 155 0.64 9.68 -1.00
N LYS A 156 1.86 9.49 -1.48
CA LYS A 156 2.61 10.51 -2.21
C LYS A 156 3.38 9.97 -3.39
N GLU A 157 3.57 10.81 -4.39
CA GLU A 157 4.52 10.57 -5.48
C GLU A 157 4.18 9.25 -6.19
N SER A 158 2.96 9.20 -6.76
CA SER A 158 2.48 8.03 -7.48
C SER A 158 1.91 8.37 -8.84
N GLU A 159 2.23 7.60 -9.88
CA GLU A 159 1.68 7.88 -11.21
C GLU A 159 0.17 7.60 -11.24
N TRP A 160 -0.25 6.45 -10.72
CA TRP A 160 -1.64 6.01 -10.74
C TRP A 160 -2.13 5.56 -9.38
N VAL A 161 -3.24 6.14 -8.94
CA VAL A 161 -3.93 5.76 -7.70
C VAL A 161 -5.37 5.39 -7.99
N SER A 162 -5.76 4.18 -7.60
CA SER A 162 -7.14 3.69 -7.67
C SER A 162 -7.61 3.27 -6.28
N LEU A 163 -8.59 3.99 -5.72
CA LEU A 163 -9.22 3.62 -4.45
C LEU A 163 -10.65 3.12 -4.71
N LYS A 164 -11.00 2.01 -4.06
CA LYS A 164 -12.35 1.43 -4.12
C LYS A 164 -12.81 1.05 -2.73
N ASP A 165 -13.97 1.55 -2.31
CA ASP A 165 -14.51 1.30 -0.96
C ASP A 165 -13.46 1.62 0.13
N SER A 166 -12.67 2.69 -0.04
CA SER A 166 -11.45 2.95 0.74
C SER A 166 -11.38 4.39 1.26
N GLU A 167 -10.55 4.60 2.29
CA GLU A 167 -10.37 5.90 2.93
C GLU A 167 -8.91 6.38 2.79
N CYS A 168 -8.71 7.65 2.41
CA CYS A 168 -7.39 8.26 2.36
C CYS A 168 -7.34 9.64 3.01
N MET A 169 -6.48 9.80 4.03
CA MET A 169 -6.38 11.08 4.74
C MET A 169 -5.62 12.14 3.91
N SER A 170 -4.59 11.77 3.17
CA SER A 170 -3.82 12.71 2.35
C SER A 170 -3.24 12.03 1.12
N LEU A 171 -3.61 12.51 -0.06
CA LEU A 171 -3.05 12.11 -1.35
C LEU A 171 -2.39 13.33 -2.00
N LYS A 172 -1.13 13.19 -2.41
CA LYS A 172 -0.38 14.28 -3.05
C LYS A 172 0.47 13.81 -4.20
N GLU A 173 0.70 14.72 -5.15
CA GLU A 173 1.72 14.57 -6.19
C GLU A 173 1.47 13.26 -6.96
N SER A 174 0.30 13.18 -7.58
CA SER A 174 -0.07 11.99 -8.37
C SER A 174 -0.65 12.35 -9.73
N GLU A 175 -0.19 11.69 -10.79
CA GLU A 175 -0.66 12.04 -12.15
C GLU A 175 -2.15 11.70 -12.31
N TRP A 176 -2.57 10.51 -11.90
CA TRP A 176 -3.94 10.04 -12.05
C TRP A 176 -4.51 9.50 -10.75
N VAL A 177 -5.67 10.04 -10.36
CA VAL A 177 -6.42 9.59 -9.18
C VAL A 177 -7.83 9.20 -9.58
N SER A 178 -8.22 7.97 -9.28
CA SER A 178 -9.58 7.46 -9.45
C SER A 178 -10.12 6.95 -8.11
N LEU A 179 -11.15 7.63 -7.57
CA LEU A 179 -11.85 7.19 -6.37
C LEU A 179 -13.24 6.67 -6.74
N LYS A 180 -13.61 5.52 -6.18
CA LYS A 180 -14.94 4.93 -6.34
C LYS A 180 -15.48 4.47 -5.00
N ASP A 181 -16.67 4.92 -4.62
CA ASP A 181 -17.27 4.58 -3.33
C ASP A 181 -16.28 4.86 -2.17
N SER A 182 -15.51 5.97 -2.24
CA SER A 182 -14.34 6.21 -1.36
C SER A 182 -14.33 7.62 -0.78
N GLU A 183 -13.59 7.79 0.31
CA GLU A 183 -13.47 9.07 1.02
C GLU A 183 -12.02 9.57 1.00
N CYS A 184 -11.83 10.87 0.70
CA CYS A 184 -10.53 11.51 0.74
C CYS A 184 -10.56 12.85 1.48
N MET A 185 -9.77 12.98 2.55
CA MET A 185 -9.75 14.23 3.32
C MET A 185 -8.98 15.36 2.62
N SER A 186 -7.89 15.05 1.92
CA SER A 186 -7.11 16.06 1.19
C SER A 186 -6.44 15.45 -0.04
N LEU A 187 -6.75 15.99 -1.21
CA LEU A 187 -6.12 15.67 -2.49
C LEU A 187 -5.46 16.93 -3.05
N LYS A 188 -4.18 16.84 -3.39
CA LYS A 188 -3.42 17.99 -3.94
C LYS A 188 -2.48 17.58 -5.06
N GLU A 189 -2.23 18.53 -5.96
CA GLU A 189 -1.13 18.44 -6.94
C GLU A 189 -1.29 17.17 -7.79
N SER A 190 -2.41 17.07 -8.49
CA SER A 190 -2.72 15.94 -9.36
C SER A 190 -3.14 16.38 -10.76
N GLU A 191 -2.66 15.73 -11.81
CA GLU A 191 -3.06 16.11 -13.17
C GLU A 191 -4.53 15.76 -13.43
N TRP A 192 -4.94 14.55 -13.07
CA TRP A 192 -6.30 14.06 -13.31
C TRP A 192 -6.91 13.46 -12.06
N VAL A 193 -8.11 13.94 -11.72
CA VAL A 193 -8.91 13.43 -10.61
C VAL A 193 -10.30 13.03 -11.11
N SER A 194 -10.67 11.78 -10.89
CA SER A 194 -12.00 11.24 -11.17
C SER A 194 -12.61 10.68 -9.89
N LEU A 195 -13.68 11.30 -9.40
CA LEU A 195 -14.45 10.80 -8.25
C LEU A 195 -15.80 10.26 -8.73
N LYS A 196 -16.17 9.07 -8.25
CA LYS A 196 -17.47 8.46 -8.54
C LYS A 196 -18.09 7.91 -7.26
N ASP A 197 -19.30 8.34 -6.94
CA ASP A 197 -19.98 7.94 -5.69
C ASP A 197 -19.06 8.19 -4.46
N SER A 198 -18.28 9.28 -4.45
CA SER A 198 -17.18 9.49 -3.49
C SER A 198 -17.23 10.87 -2.84
N GLU A 199 -16.56 11.00 -1.70
CA GLU A 199 -16.52 12.24 -0.92
C GLU A 199 -15.09 12.79 -0.83
N CYS A 200 -14.92 14.09 -1.06
CA CYS A 200 -13.63 14.76 -0.88
C CYS A 200 -13.73 16.07 -0.10
N MET A 201 -13.03 16.17 1.03
CA MET A 201 -13.11 17.39 1.85
C MET A 201 -12.32 18.56 1.25
N SER A 202 -11.18 18.32 0.62
CA SER A 202 -10.39 19.39 -0.01
C SER A 202 -9.63 18.86 -1.22
N LEU A 203 -9.93 19.41 -2.40
CA LEU A 203 -9.22 19.17 -3.65
C LEU A 203 -8.56 20.47 -4.10
N LYS A 204 -7.26 20.44 -4.37
CA LYS A 204 -6.52 21.63 -4.82
C LYS A 204 -5.51 21.31 -5.91
N GLU A 205 -5.21 22.32 -6.73
CA GLU A 205 -4.06 22.30 -7.63
C GLU A 205 -4.12 21.06 -8.53
N SER A 206 -5.20 20.96 -9.31
CA SER A 206 -5.40 19.84 -10.22
C SER A 206 -5.79 20.30 -11.61
N GLU A 207 -5.19 19.75 -12.66
CA GLU A 207 -5.50 20.21 -14.02
C GLU A 207 -6.93 19.84 -14.42
N TRP A 208 -7.32 18.59 -14.18
CA TRP A 208 -8.64 18.07 -14.54
C TRP A 208 -9.33 17.39 -13.36
N VAL A 209 -10.56 17.83 -13.09
CA VAL A 209 -11.41 17.25 -12.06
C VAL A 209 -12.76 16.85 -12.66
N SER A 210 -13.12 15.58 -12.50
CA SER A 210 -14.42 15.03 -12.87
C SER A 210 -15.09 14.40 -11.66
N LEU A 211 -16.20 14.98 -11.20
CA LEU A 211 -17.03 14.43 -10.13
C LEU A 211 -18.33 13.87 -10.72
N LYS A 212 -18.69 12.65 -10.35
CA LYS A 212 -19.95 12.01 -10.72
C LYS A 212 -20.64 11.42 -9.49
N ASP A 213 -21.88 11.80 -9.22
CA ASP A 213 -22.60 11.33 -8.04
C ASP A 213 -21.78 11.53 -6.75
N SER A 214 -21.00 12.62 -6.65
CA SER A 214 -19.94 12.80 -5.63
C SER A 214 -20.07 14.14 -4.91
N GLU A 215 -19.49 14.22 -3.72
CA GLU A 215 -19.52 15.41 -2.87
C GLU A 215 -18.11 15.98 -2.68
N CYS A 216 -17.96 17.31 -2.82
CA CYS A 216 -16.71 18.00 -2.55
C CYS A 216 -16.90 19.26 -1.71
N MET A 217 -16.27 19.33 -0.53
CA MET A 217 -16.44 20.49 0.34
C MET A 217 -15.66 21.73 -0.16
N SER A 218 -14.47 21.56 -0.73
CA SER A 218 -13.68 22.67 -1.27
C SER A 218 -12.85 22.22 -2.46
N LEU A 219 -13.10 22.83 -3.62
CA LEU A 219 -12.31 22.66 -4.84
C LEU A 219 -11.66 24.00 -5.19
N LYS A 220 -10.34 24.02 -5.38
CA LYS A 220 -9.60 25.24 -5.73
C LYS A 220 -8.51 25.01 -6.76
N GLU A 221 -8.23 26.05 -7.53
CA GLU A 221 -7.02 26.11 -8.36
C GLU A 221 -6.97 24.92 -9.33
N SER A 222 -8.03 24.77 -10.11
CA SER A 222 -8.14 23.68 -11.10
C SER A 222 -8.45 24.21 -12.49
N GLU A 223 -7.76 23.74 -13.52
CA GLU A 223 -7.99 24.27 -14.87
C GLU A 223 -9.38 23.88 -15.38
N TRP A 224 -9.75 22.61 -15.26
CA TRP A 224 -11.02 22.07 -15.74
C TRP A 224 -11.76 21.32 -14.66
N VAL A 225 -13.02 21.70 -14.45
CA VAL A 225 -13.93 21.05 -13.51
C VAL A 225 -15.22 20.64 -14.21
N SER A 226 -15.56 19.36 -14.12
CA SER A 226 -16.82 18.79 -14.58
C SER A 226 -17.55 18.13 -13.42
N LEU A 227 -18.70 18.69 -13.04
CA LEU A 227 -19.59 18.11 -12.03
C LEU A 227 -20.83 17.55 -12.71
N LYS A 228 -21.16 16.29 -12.41
CA LYS A 228 -22.38 15.62 -12.89
C LYS A 228 -23.11 14.96 -11.72
N ASP A 229 -24.37 15.32 -11.52
CA ASP A 229 -25.16 14.78 -10.40
C ASP A 229 -24.41 14.93 -9.04
N SER A 230 -23.64 16.01 -8.86
CA SER A 230 -22.66 16.16 -7.78
C SER A 230 -22.87 17.46 -6.99
N GLU A 231 -22.37 17.48 -5.76
CA GLU A 231 -22.48 18.63 -4.85
C GLU A 231 -21.11 19.21 -4.52
N CYS A 232 -20.96 20.54 -4.62
CA CYS A 232 -19.74 21.23 -4.24
C CYS A 232 -20.02 22.44 -3.35
N MET A 233 -19.47 22.46 -2.12
CA MET A 233 -19.74 23.56 -1.20
C MET A 233 -18.99 24.86 -1.57
N SER A 234 -17.78 24.76 -2.12
CA SER A 234 -17.01 25.94 -2.55
C SER A 234 -16.10 25.57 -3.71
N LEU A 235 -16.29 26.23 -4.86
CA LEU A 235 -15.43 26.14 -6.03
C LEU A 235 -14.79 27.50 -6.29
N LYS A 236 -13.46 27.56 -6.37
CA LYS A 236 -12.73 28.81 -6.61
C LYS A 236 -11.58 28.66 -7.59
N GLU A 237 -11.31 29.75 -8.32
CA GLU A 237 -10.05 29.89 -9.08
C GLU A 237 -9.90 28.74 -10.09
N SER A 238 -10.96 28.46 -10.84
CA SER A 238 -10.96 27.44 -11.89
C SER A 238 -11.23 28.04 -13.27
N GLU A 239 -10.44 27.69 -14.28
CA GLU A 239 -10.59 28.32 -15.60
C GLU A 239 -11.92 27.93 -16.27
N TRP A 240 -12.23 26.63 -16.29
CA TRP A 240 -13.42 26.08 -16.92
C TRP A 240 -14.23 25.23 -15.95
N VAL A 241 -15.51 25.56 -15.83
CA VAL A 241 -16.45 24.80 -14.99
C VAL A 241 -17.67 24.39 -15.81
N SER A 242 -17.98 23.10 -15.80
CA SER A 242 -19.20 22.54 -16.37
C SER A 242 -20.00 21.85 -15.26
N LEU A 243 -21.20 22.37 -15.00
CA LEU A 243 -22.15 21.78 -14.04
C LEU A 243 -23.32 21.17 -14.81
N LYS A 244 -23.61 19.89 -14.55
CA LYS A 244 -24.79 19.21 -15.06
C LYS A 244 -25.55 18.52 -13.93
N ASP A 245 -26.82 18.85 -13.76
CA ASP A 245 -27.66 18.29 -12.69
C ASP A 245 -26.95 18.40 -11.31
N SER A 246 -26.16 19.46 -11.09
CA SER A 246 -25.24 19.60 -9.95
C SER A 246 -25.50 20.87 -9.15
N GLU A 247 -25.09 20.87 -7.88
CA GLU A 247 -25.26 22.00 -6.97
C GLU A 247 -23.90 22.55 -6.53
N CYS A 248 -23.71 23.88 -6.66
CA CYS A 248 -22.54 24.55 -6.10
C CYS A 248 -22.96 25.70 -5.18
N MET A 249 -22.58 25.66 -3.90
CA MET A 249 -23.03 26.67 -2.94
C MET A 249 -22.32 28.03 -3.09
N SER A 250 -21.08 28.02 -3.59
CA SER A 250 -20.28 29.24 -3.79
C SER A 250 -19.27 29.02 -4.90
N LEU A 251 -19.54 29.58 -6.08
CA LEU A 251 -18.60 29.59 -7.19
C LEU A 251 -18.00 30.98 -7.40
N LYS A 252 -16.67 31.09 -7.37
CA LYS A 252 -15.96 32.37 -7.48
C LYS A 252 -14.75 32.28 -8.40
N GLU A 253 -14.48 33.39 -9.08
CA GLU A 253 -13.22 33.58 -9.81
C GLU A 253 -12.97 32.48 -10.85
N SER A 254 -14.05 31.98 -11.47
CA SER A 254 -13.98 31.13 -12.65
C SER A 254 -14.14 31.95 -13.92
N GLU A 255 -13.33 31.64 -14.94
CA GLU A 255 -13.36 32.38 -16.20
C GLU A 255 -14.55 31.98 -17.06
N TRP A 256 -14.81 30.67 -17.17
CA TRP A 256 -15.86 30.10 -18.01
C TRP A 256 -16.72 29.13 -17.20
N VAL A 257 -18.05 29.35 -17.25
CA VAL A 257 -19.02 28.51 -16.54
C VAL A 257 -20.14 28.11 -17.49
N SER A 258 -20.37 26.80 -17.61
CA SER A 258 -21.49 26.20 -18.33
C SER A 258 -22.41 25.50 -17.33
N LEU A 259 -23.69 25.87 -17.32
CA LEU A 259 -24.71 25.30 -16.42
C LEU A 259 -25.78 24.58 -17.22
N LYS A 260 -26.09 23.34 -16.85
CA LYS A 260 -27.24 22.59 -17.34
C LYS A 260 -28.01 21.98 -16.18
N ASP A 261 -29.26 22.41 -16.00
CA ASP A 261 -30.14 21.93 -14.93
C ASP A 261 -29.46 21.99 -13.53
N SER A 262 -28.61 23.00 -13.31
CA SER A 262 -27.74 23.13 -12.13
C SER A 262 -28.02 24.43 -11.35
N GLN A 263 -27.73 24.44 -10.05
CA GLN A 263 -27.96 25.60 -9.18
C GLN A 263 -26.65 26.15 -8.59
N ASP A 264 -26.54 27.49 -8.53
CA ASP A 264 -25.51 28.20 -7.75
C ASP A 264 -26.17 29.24 -6.82
N GLN A 265 -25.84 29.21 -5.53
CA GLN A 265 -26.43 30.09 -4.52
C GLN A 265 -25.68 31.41 -4.30
N ARG A 266 -24.39 31.53 -4.66
CA ARG A 266 -23.57 32.73 -4.45
C ARG A 266 -22.51 32.89 -5.53
N TRP A 267 -22.96 33.25 -6.72
CA TRP A 267 -22.07 33.46 -7.86
C TRP A 267 -21.44 34.86 -7.91
N THR A 268 -20.13 34.92 -8.17
CA THR A 268 -19.43 36.15 -8.59
C THR A 268 -18.43 35.84 -9.71
N SER A 269 -18.84 36.02 -10.97
CA SER A 269 -17.97 35.86 -12.16
C SER A 269 -17.74 37.18 -12.91
N SER A 270 -16.74 37.17 -13.80
CA SER A 270 -16.44 38.31 -14.69
C SER A 270 -17.07 38.17 -16.09
N ILE A 271 -17.44 36.97 -16.56
CA ILE A 271 -17.98 36.74 -17.92
C ILE A 271 -18.98 35.55 -17.91
N GLU A 272 -20.15 35.74 -18.53
CA GLU A 272 -21.25 34.75 -18.65
C GLU A 272 -21.36 34.21 -20.09
N HIS A 273 -21.47 32.88 -20.25
CA HIS A 273 -21.99 32.26 -21.48
C HIS A 273 -22.93 31.09 -21.17
N ASN A 274 -24.24 31.39 -21.07
CA ASN A 274 -25.28 30.37 -20.98
C ASN A 274 -25.49 29.67 -22.32
N SER A 275 -25.23 28.36 -22.38
CA SER A 275 -25.65 27.51 -23.49
C SER A 275 -27.01 26.89 -23.14
N GLN A 276 -28.05 27.20 -23.93
CA GLN A 276 -29.39 26.60 -23.82
C GLN A 276 -29.41 25.11 -24.18
#